data_AF-A0A7S2HFS7-F1
#
_entry.id   AF-A0A7S2HFS7-F1
#
_cell.length_a   1.000
_cell.length_b   1.000
_cell.length_c   1.000
_cell.angle_alpha   90.00
_cell.angle_beta   90.00
_cell.angle_gamma   90.00
#
_symmetry.space_group_name_H-M   'P 1'
#
loop_
_entity.id
_entity.type
_entity.pdbx_description
1 polymer ?
#
loop_
_entity_poly.entity_id
_entity_poly.type
_entity_poly.pdbx_seq_one_letter_code
_entity_poly.pdbx_strand_id
1 'polypeptide(L)'
;AETRRARLHRAAREVALEDAFAALEVPAAWLPGFRETGEHFNDIRKAWRRVCLRCHPDKQPEGLEDEAAAEWTAKFQTAVAAFDAIERHFRHICQDEELLPDRPADPPAESPT
;
A
#
# COMPACT_ATOMS: atom_id res chain seq x y z
N ALA A 1 -4.63 22.43 -8.44
CA ALA A 1 -5.30 21.14 -8.23
C ALA A 1 -4.60 20.21 -7.22
N GLU A 2 -3.41 20.56 -6.70
CA GLU A 2 -2.61 19.69 -5.81
C GLU A 2 -3.05 19.64 -4.34
N THR A 3 -3.71 20.68 -3.82
CA THR A 3 -4.05 20.77 -2.39
C THR A 3 -5.23 19.89 -1.96
N ARG A 4 -6.01 19.35 -2.91
CA ARG A 4 -7.10 18.39 -2.61
C ARG A 4 -6.59 16.96 -2.44
N ARG A 5 -5.48 16.59 -3.10
CA ARG A 5 -4.82 15.29 -2.92
C ARG A 5 -4.23 15.15 -1.51
N ALA A 6 -3.61 16.20 -0.98
CA ALA A 6 -2.93 16.17 0.32
C ALA A 6 -3.85 15.96 1.54
N ARG A 7 -5.15 16.35 1.48
CA ARG A 7 -6.07 16.17 2.62
C ARG A 7 -6.70 14.79 2.69
N LEU A 8 -6.78 14.07 1.56
CA LEU A 8 -7.28 12.69 1.53
C LEU A 8 -6.33 11.70 2.23
N HIS A 9 -5.03 12.01 2.28
CA HIS A 9 -4.03 11.18 2.95
C HIS A 9 -4.08 11.22 4.48
N ARG A 10 -4.68 12.25 5.10
CA ARG A 10 -4.67 12.42 6.57
C ARG A 10 -5.71 11.57 7.31
N ALA A 11 -6.70 11.05 6.59
CA ALA A 11 -7.68 10.10 7.13
C ALA A 11 -7.33 8.64 6.81
N ALA A 12 -6.08 8.35 6.44
CA ALA A 12 -5.53 7.01 6.47
C ALA A 12 -5.40 6.59 7.95
N ARG A 13 -6.53 6.20 8.55
CA ARG A 13 -6.53 5.27 9.70
C ARG A 13 -5.52 4.19 9.36
N GLU A 14 -4.60 3.89 10.25
CA GLU A 14 -3.70 2.76 10.12
C GLU A 14 -4.54 1.53 9.75
N VAL A 15 -4.52 1.15 8.47
CA VAL A 15 -5.30 0.02 7.97
C VAL A 15 -4.50 -1.20 8.39
N ALA A 16 -5.08 -2.01 9.28
CA ALA A 16 -4.46 -3.26 9.67
C ALA A 16 -4.30 -4.16 8.43
N LEU A 17 -3.26 -4.99 8.41
CA LEU A 17 -3.03 -5.93 7.30
C LEU A 17 -4.26 -6.82 7.06
N GLU A 18 -4.97 -7.20 8.12
CA GLU A 18 -6.20 -7.99 8.05
C GLU A 18 -7.32 -7.26 7.29
N ASP A 19 -7.56 -5.99 7.62
CA ASP A 19 -8.51 -5.13 6.90
C ASP A 19 -8.05 -4.87 5.46
N ALA A 20 -6.74 -4.71 5.24
CA ALA A 20 -6.20 -4.52 3.91
C ALA A 20 -6.42 -5.74 3.01
N PHE A 21 -6.25 -6.95 3.55
CA PHE A 21 -6.49 -8.19 2.83
C PHE A 21 -7.98 -8.36 2.50
N ALA A 22 -8.86 -8.05 3.46
CA ALA A 22 -10.30 -8.05 3.24
C ALA A 22 -10.71 -7.04 2.14
N ALA A 23 -10.16 -5.84 2.16
CA ALA A 23 -10.43 -4.79 1.18
C ALA A 23 -9.98 -5.15 -0.25
N LEU A 24 -8.90 -5.92 -0.38
CA LEU A 24 -8.38 -6.39 -1.67
C LEU A 24 -9.01 -7.71 -2.13
N GLU A 25 -9.95 -8.27 -1.36
CA GLU A 25 -10.58 -9.57 -1.60
C GLU A 25 -9.55 -10.71 -1.72
N VAL A 26 -8.43 -10.61 -0.99
CA VAL A 26 -7.38 -11.64 -1.00
C VAL A 26 -7.55 -12.61 0.17
N PRO A 27 -7.07 -13.87 0.05
CA PRO A 27 -7.24 -14.87 1.10
C PRO A 27 -6.52 -14.46 2.39
N ALA A 28 -7.23 -14.45 3.52
CA ALA A 28 -6.63 -14.26 4.84
C ALA A 28 -5.60 -15.34 5.19
N ALA A 29 -5.67 -16.51 4.54
CA ALA A 29 -4.67 -17.57 4.66
C ALA A 29 -3.26 -17.13 4.22
N TRP A 30 -3.14 -16.10 3.39
CA TRP A 30 -1.84 -15.55 2.96
C TRP A 30 -1.23 -14.57 3.97
N LEU A 31 -2.00 -14.09 4.96
CA LEU A 31 -1.52 -13.17 5.99
C LEU A 31 -0.28 -13.64 6.76
N PRO A 32 -0.21 -14.89 7.29
CA PRO A 32 0.97 -15.34 8.04
C PRO A 32 2.24 -15.34 7.18
N GLY A 33 2.20 -15.97 5.98
CA GLY A 33 3.34 -15.98 5.06
C GLY A 33 3.74 -14.57 4.59
N PHE A 34 2.75 -13.71 4.31
CA PHE A 34 3.02 -12.32 3.96
C PHE A 34 3.66 -11.52 5.11
N ARG A 35 3.23 -11.76 6.36
CA ARG A 35 3.75 -11.05 7.53
C ARG A 35 5.21 -11.35 7.81
N GLU A 36 5.66 -12.57 7.53
CA GLU A 36 7.01 -13.04 7.85
C GLU A 36 7.99 -12.81 6.70
N THR A 37 7.59 -13.05 5.45
CA THR A 37 8.52 -13.04 4.30
C THR A 37 8.03 -12.18 3.13
N GLY A 38 6.85 -11.57 3.25
CA GLY A 38 6.22 -10.89 2.12
C GLY A 38 5.71 -11.83 1.03
N GLU A 39 5.53 -13.12 1.36
CA GLU A 39 4.99 -14.12 0.45
C GLU A 39 3.65 -13.67 -0.16
N HIS A 40 3.41 -14.01 -1.44
CA HIS A 40 2.22 -13.60 -2.20
C HIS A 40 2.09 -12.10 -2.53
N PHE A 41 3.07 -11.23 -2.24
CA PHE A 41 3.01 -9.80 -2.58
C PHE A 41 2.64 -9.53 -4.06
N ASN A 42 3.23 -10.29 -5.00
CA ASN A 42 2.91 -10.14 -6.42
C ASN A 42 1.45 -10.48 -6.76
N ASP A 43 0.85 -11.46 -6.08
CA ASP A 43 -0.55 -11.83 -6.29
C ASP A 43 -1.50 -10.84 -5.63
N ILE A 44 -1.14 -10.32 -4.45
CA ILE A 44 -1.85 -9.21 -3.81
C ILE A 44 -1.84 -7.97 -4.72
N ARG A 45 -0.70 -7.65 -5.35
CA ARG A 45 -0.60 -6.55 -6.32
C ARG A 45 -1.50 -6.76 -7.54
N LYS A 46 -1.62 -7.99 -8.04
CA LYS A 46 -2.55 -8.31 -9.13
C LYS A 46 -4.01 -8.13 -8.70
N ALA A 47 -4.37 -8.57 -7.50
CA ALA A 47 -5.71 -8.40 -6.94
C ALA A 47 -6.06 -6.91 -6.76
N TRP A 48 -5.16 -6.13 -6.16
CA TRP A 48 -5.28 -4.68 -6.07
C TRP A 48 -5.48 -4.02 -7.43
N ARG A 49 -4.65 -4.37 -8.43
CA ARG A 49 -4.80 -3.82 -9.78
C ARG A 49 -6.17 -4.15 -10.38
N ARG A 50 -6.70 -5.36 -10.14
CA ARG A 50 -8.05 -5.75 -10.59
C ARG A 50 -9.13 -4.91 -9.91
N VAL A 51 -9.05 -4.70 -8.60
CA VAL A 51 -9.99 -3.86 -7.85
C VAL A 51 -9.93 -2.41 -8.34
N CYS A 52 -8.72 -1.86 -8.51
CA CYS A 52 -8.51 -0.52 -9.04
C CYS A 52 -9.05 -0.34 -10.45
N LEU A 53 -8.86 -1.32 -11.34
CA LEU A 53 -9.43 -1.28 -12.68
C LEU A 53 -10.95 -1.41 -12.67
N ARG A 54 -11.52 -2.19 -11.75
CA ARG A 54 -12.97 -2.36 -11.63
C ARG A 54 -13.64 -1.11 -11.09
N CYS A 55 -13.10 -0.53 -10.01
CA CYS A 55 -13.69 0.59 -9.29
C CYS A 55 -13.07 1.95 -9.69
N HIS A 56 -12.36 2.03 -10.82
CA HIS A 56 -11.73 3.28 -11.24
C HIS A 56 -12.80 4.34 -11.52
N PRO A 57 -12.62 5.60 -11.08
CA PRO A 57 -13.57 6.69 -11.37
C PRO A 57 -13.78 6.92 -12.87
N ASP A 58 -12.77 6.65 -13.71
CA ASP A 58 -12.87 6.72 -15.19
C ASP A 58 -13.78 5.64 -15.80
N LYS A 59 -13.98 4.51 -15.10
CA LYS A 59 -14.87 3.43 -15.53
C LYS A 59 -16.24 3.50 -14.84
N GLN A 60 -16.53 4.59 -14.14
CA GLN A 60 -17.79 4.77 -13.46
C GLN A 60 -18.93 4.84 -14.51
N PRO A 61 -19.96 3.98 -14.41
CA PRO A 61 -21.14 4.07 -15.26
C PRO A 61 -21.79 5.46 -15.23
N GLU A 62 -22.09 5.99 -16.41
CA GLU A 62 -22.89 7.21 -16.54
C GLU A 62 -24.34 6.90 -16.10
N GLY A 63 -24.84 7.60 -15.09
CA GLY A 63 -26.18 7.39 -14.53
C GLY A 63 -26.23 6.64 -13.20
N LEU A 64 -25.09 6.37 -12.55
CA LEU A 64 -25.09 6.00 -11.13
C LEU A 64 -25.65 7.16 -10.30
N GLU A 65 -26.52 6.83 -9.34
CA GLU A 65 -26.93 7.79 -8.31
C GLU A 65 -25.71 8.25 -7.51
N ASP A 66 -25.77 9.49 -7.00
CA ASP A 66 -24.66 10.11 -6.26
C ASP A 66 -24.16 9.25 -5.09
N GLU A 67 -25.05 8.52 -4.41
CA GLU A 67 -24.69 7.59 -3.33
C GLU A 67 -23.87 6.40 -3.84
N ALA A 68 -24.31 5.77 -4.92
CA ALA A 68 -23.61 4.63 -5.52
C ALA A 68 -22.29 5.05 -6.18
N ALA A 69 -22.21 6.27 -6.72
CA ALA A 69 -20.97 6.89 -7.19
C ALA A 69 -19.97 7.15 -6.05
N ALA A 70 -20.47 7.60 -4.89
CA ALA A 70 -19.68 7.80 -3.69
C ALA A 70 -19.15 6.47 -3.16
N GLU A 71 -19.98 5.42 -3.09
CA GLU A 71 -19.56 4.07 -2.71
C GLU A 71 -18.53 3.48 -3.67
N TRP A 72 -18.70 3.70 -4.98
CA TRP A 72 -17.75 3.27 -6.00
C TRP A 72 -16.37 3.88 -5.78
N THR A 73 -16.34 5.20 -5.58
CA THR A 73 -15.11 5.95 -5.31
C THR A 73 -14.51 5.56 -3.95
N ALA A 74 -15.34 5.31 -2.93
CA ALA A 74 -14.89 4.86 -1.62
C ALA A 74 -14.19 3.50 -1.71
N LYS A 75 -14.75 2.54 -2.45
CA LYS A 75 -14.11 1.23 -2.68
C LYS A 75 -12.73 1.36 -3.32
N PHE A 76 -12.58 2.25 -4.30
CA PHE A 76 -11.28 2.54 -4.90
C PHE A 76 -10.29 3.12 -3.88
N GLN A 77 -10.72 4.12 -3.09
CA GLN A 77 -9.87 4.72 -2.07
C GLN A 77 -9.46 3.73 -0.99
N THR A 78 -10.38 2.87 -0.55
CA THR A 78 -10.10 1.80 0.41
C THR A 78 -9.09 0.80 -0.16
N ALA A 79 -9.23 0.38 -1.41
CA ALA A 79 -8.27 -0.51 -2.05
C ALA A 79 -6.86 0.11 -2.17
N VAL A 80 -6.78 1.41 -2.48
CA VAL A 80 -5.50 2.14 -2.52
C VAL A 80 -4.87 2.22 -1.13
N ALA A 81 -5.65 2.56 -0.09
CA ALA A 81 -5.16 2.62 1.28
C ALA A 81 -4.71 1.24 1.81
N ALA A 82 -5.46 0.19 1.48
CA ALA A 82 -5.11 -1.20 1.80
C ALA A 82 -3.77 -1.61 1.16
N PHE A 83 -3.60 -1.34 -0.13
CA PHE A 83 -2.36 -1.69 -0.82
C PHE A 83 -1.15 -0.89 -0.31
N ASP A 84 -1.33 0.39 0.02
CA ASP A 84 -0.27 1.22 0.64
C ASP A 84 0.19 0.66 2.00
N ALA A 85 -0.73 0.16 2.84
CA ALA A 85 -0.37 -0.51 4.09
C ALA A 85 0.44 -1.80 3.85
N ILE A 86 0.03 -2.60 2.86
CA ILE A 86 0.73 -3.83 2.45
C ILE A 86 2.12 -3.49 1.88
N GLU A 87 2.24 -2.49 1.02
CA GLU A 87 3.52 -2.05 0.44
C GLU A 87 4.49 -1.57 1.51
N ARG A 88 4.01 -0.80 2.50
CA ARG A 88 4.82 -0.36 3.64
C ARG A 88 5.33 -1.54 4.46
N HIS A 89 4.47 -2.51 4.75
CA HIS A 89 4.86 -3.71 5.50
C HIS A 89 5.85 -4.57 4.71
N PHE A 90 5.59 -4.80 3.42
CA PHE A 90 6.48 -5.54 2.54
C PHE A 90 7.87 -4.89 2.44
N ARG A 91 7.90 -3.56 2.27
CA ARG A 91 9.15 -2.80 2.28
C ARG A 91 9.88 -2.92 3.61
N HIS A 92 9.17 -2.90 4.73
CA HIS A 92 9.79 -3.08 6.04
C HIS A 92 10.44 -4.46 6.18
N ILE A 93 9.75 -5.55 5.81
CA ILE A 93 10.30 -6.91 5.84
C ILE A 93 11.49 -7.05 4.88
N CYS A 94 11.37 -6.58 3.63
CA CYS A 94 12.46 -6.67 2.66
C CYS A 94 13.67 -5.79 3.02
N GLN A 95 13.46 -4.68 3.72
CA GLN A 95 14.56 -3.87 4.27
C GLN A 95 15.16 -4.48 5.55
N ASP A 96 14.44 -5.36 6.26
CA ASP A 96 14.96 -6.08 7.42
C ASP A 96 15.96 -7.19 7.01
N GLU A 97 15.81 -7.74 5.79
CA GLU A 97 16.76 -8.71 5.21
C GLU A 97 18.06 -8.06 4.67
N GLU A 98 18.10 -6.72 4.56
CA GLU A 98 19.28 -5.92 4.24
C GLU A 98 19.73 -5.22 5.54
N LEU A 99 20.61 -5.81 6.34
CA LEU A 99 22.04 -5.73 6.04
C LEU A 99 22.40 -4.35 5.46
N LEU A 100 22.06 -3.27 6.17
CA LEU A 100 22.93 -2.10 6.11
C LEU A 100 24.27 -2.57 6.67
N PRO A 101 25.36 -2.70 5.88
CA PRO A 101 26.66 -2.52 6.50
C PRO A 101 26.57 -1.16 7.20
N ASP A 102 26.78 -1.16 8.52
CA ASP A 102 27.18 0.04 9.23
C ASP A 102 28.22 0.73 8.36
N ARG A 103 27.84 1.92 7.90
CA ARG A 103 28.54 2.71 6.90
C ARG A 103 30.06 2.56 7.11
N PRO A 104 30.85 2.19 6.07
CA PRO A 104 32.24 1.81 6.26
C PRO A 104 32.98 2.90 7.02
N ALA A 105 33.73 2.46 8.04
CA ALA A 105 34.57 3.23 8.94
C ALA A 105 35.05 4.56 8.33
N ASP A 106 34.70 5.65 9.02
CA ASP A 106 35.31 6.97 8.81
C ASP A 106 36.83 6.79 8.78
N PRO A 107 37.53 7.06 7.65
CA PRO A 107 38.99 7.09 7.69
C PRO A 107 39.40 8.26 8.58
N PRO A 108 40.33 8.09 9.54
CA PRO A 108 40.76 9.19 10.39
C PRO A 108 41.26 10.31 9.50
N ALA A 109 40.63 11.48 9.64
CA ALA A 109 41.01 12.69 8.92
C ALA A 109 42.52 12.88 9.02
N GLU A 110 43.22 12.72 7.88
CA GLU A 110 44.61 13.11 7.78
C GLU A 110 44.68 14.62 7.99
N SER A 111 45.29 15.00 9.10
CA SER A 111 45.69 16.36 9.43
C SER A 111 46.56 16.93 8.32
N PRO A 112 46.20 18.04 7.68
CA PRO A 112 47.17 18.77 6.88
C PRO A 112 48.11 19.54 7.81
N THR A 113 49.41 19.29 7.65
CA THR A 113 50.53 20.11 8.15
C THR A 113 50.61 21.43 7.42
#